data_AF-I2CRA9-F1
#
_entry.id   AF-I2CRA9-F1
#
_cell.length_a   1.000
_cell.length_b   1.000
_cell.length_c   1.000
_cell.angle_alpha   90.00
_cell.angle_beta   90.00
_cell.angle_gamma   90.00
#
_symmetry.space_group_name_H-M   'P 1'
#
loop_
_entity.id
_entity.type
_entity.pdbx_description
1 polymer ?
#
loop_
_entity_poly.entity_id
_entity_poly.type
_entity_poly.pdbx_seq_one_letter_code
_entity_poly.pdbx_strand_id
1 'polypeptide(L)'
;MTESGMRRRAPMNAGAWGADADKPKAPIASAKVLERMDVFTKFHDEDKIQTSRGASMALFSWVLVLVLLCSEAYEAFLTSRTKEHLVVDTSLGDKLNITLDMTFHALTCADVHVDAMDVAGDNQMQVEHNMLKQRLSSQGERIGFPFLEDPTDFDSKKADALLGAAPWDYCGSCFQARTHTGACCNSCQDLEQAYLTQGLPMGKIKTTAPQCLPGFQAPAPSGPMQKGEGCNLKGFMSVNKVAGNFHIAFGDSVVKDGRHIHQFIPSEAPFFNVSHTIQHVSFGDEYPGRVNPLDGKVKYVSSTVGTGLFQYFIKVIPTHYKGRAGEAIRTNRISVTERFKPLHKEGEARLTGDSHAHNDQTSVLPGVFFIYDLSPFNVEVSTVSVPFSHFLVKLCAIAGGVFSISRLLDNVFYYSGLFLGKGTGFLAGTPR
;
A
#
# COMPACT_ATOMS: atom_id res chain seq x y z
N MET A 1 -19.87 4.64 -98.57
CA MET A 1 -20.29 3.40 -99.25
C MET A 1 -19.41 3.30 -100.48
N THR A 2 -18.49 2.35 -100.71
CA THR A 2 -18.03 1.09 -100.04
C THR A 2 -16.57 0.83 -100.54
N GLU A 3 -15.68 -0.02 -99.98
CA GLU A 3 -15.73 -0.95 -98.84
C GLU A 3 -14.31 -1.30 -98.27
N SER A 4 -14.24 -2.36 -97.44
CA SER A 4 -13.16 -3.34 -97.19
C SER A 4 -11.96 -3.38 -98.18
N GLY A 5 -10.71 -3.62 -97.77
CA GLY A 5 -10.19 -3.99 -96.44
C GLY A 5 -8.80 -4.67 -96.51
N MET A 6 -8.50 -5.59 -95.57
CA MET A 6 -7.44 -6.63 -95.61
C MET A 6 -6.04 -6.36 -94.98
N ARG A 7 -5.95 -6.72 -93.68
CA ARG A 7 -4.85 -7.44 -92.97
C ARG A 7 -3.38 -7.33 -93.42
N ARG A 8 -2.48 -7.15 -92.44
CA ARG A 8 -1.34 -8.06 -92.14
C ARG A 8 -0.94 -8.01 -90.65
N ARG A 9 -0.26 -9.06 -90.16
CA ARG A 9 0.07 -9.31 -88.73
C ARG A 9 1.49 -8.83 -88.34
N ALA A 10 1.71 -8.70 -87.04
CA ALA A 10 3.01 -8.42 -86.40
C ALA A 10 4.04 -9.58 -86.54
N PRO A 11 5.31 -9.33 -86.20
CA PRO A 11 5.88 -9.70 -84.89
C PRO A 11 6.41 -8.46 -84.13
N MET A 12 6.46 -8.35 -82.79
CA MET A 12 6.96 -9.24 -81.73
C MET A 12 8.48 -9.51 -81.72
N ASN A 13 9.22 -8.55 -81.15
CA ASN A 13 10.35 -8.73 -80.23
C ASN A 13 10.34 -7.46 -79.32
N ALA A 14 10.22 -7.46 -78.00
CA ALA A 14 10.78 -8.29 -76.90
C ALA A 14 12.14 -7.76 -76.38
N GLY A 15 12.07 -6.90 -75.35
CA GLY A 15 13.20 -6.49 -74.48
C GLY A 15 14.07 -5.32 -74.98
N ALA A 16 14.59 -4.44 -74.12
CA ALA A 16 14.29 -4.23 -72.70
C ALA A 16 14.72 -2.82 -72.20
N TRP A 17 13.86 -2.19 -71.40
CA TRP A 17 14.13 -1.41 -70.18
C TRP A 17 15.28 -0.37 -70.13
N GLY A 18 14.95 0.88 -69.78
CA GLY A 18 15.79 1.67 -68.86
C GLY A 18 16.16 3.10 -69.27
N ALA A 19 15.20 4.03 -69.27
CA ALA A 19 15.49 5.47 -69.20
C ALA A 19 14.36 6.21 -68.45
N ASP A 20 14.62 6.59 -67.19
CA ASP A 20 14.14 7.83 -66.53
C ASP A 20 14.34 7.77 -64.99
N ALA A 21 15.48 8.30 -64.53
CA ALA A 21 15.77 8.77 -63.17
C ALA A 21 17.12 9.54 -63.25
N ASP A 22 17.37 10.64 -62.55
CA ASP A 22 16.59 11.34 -61.53
C ASP A 22 16.87 12.86 -61.64
N LYS A 23 15.86 13.72 -61.40
CA LYS A 23 16.07 15.19 -61.30
C LYS A 23 16.08 15.58 -59.82
N PRO A 24 17.05 16.38 -59.34
CA PRO A 24 17.10 16.75 -57.93
C PRO A 24 15.82 17.52 -57.53
N LYS A 25 15.12 16.98 -56.52
CA LYS A 25 13.87 17.56 -56.00
C LYS A 25 14.15 18.91 -55.34
N ALA A 26 13.36 19.92 -55.69
CA ALA A 26 13.49 21.27 -55.14
C ALA A 26 13.25 21.29 -53.61
N PRO A 27 13.95 22.15 -52.84
CA PRO A 27 13.76 22.24 -51.40
C PRO A 27 12.39 22.84 -51.04
N ILE A 28 11.80 22.30 -49.96
CA ILE A 28 10.50 22.69 -49.44
C ILE A 28 10.53 24.17 -48.99
N ALA A 29 9.46 24.93 -49.30
CA ALA A 29 9.42 26.38 -49.18
C ALA A 29 9.69 26.95 -47.76
N SER A 30 9.59 26.14 -46.71
CA SER A 30 9.96 26.48 -45.34
C SER A 30 11.44 26.83 -45.17
N ALA A 31 12.34 26.23 -45.96
CA ALA A 31 13.79 26.42 -45.82
C ALA A 31 14.23 27.89 -46.01
N LYS A 32 13.63 28.60 -46.98
CA LYS A 32 13.96 30.01 -47.29
C LYS A 32 13.53 31.00 -46.22
N VAL A 33 12.61 30.62 -45.32
CA VAL A 33 12.17 31.47 -44.21
C VAL A 33 13.13 31.33 -43.03
N LEU A 34 13.57 30.10 -42.70
CA LEU A 34 14.61 29.87 -41.69
C LEU A 34 15.95 30.49 -42.08
N GLU A 35 16.30 30.51 -43.38
CA GLU A 35 17.53 31.12 -43.87
C GLU A 35 17.63 32.64 -43.59
N ARG A 36 16.49 33.32 -43.37
CA ARG A 36 16.46 34.74 -42.92
C ARG A 36 16.52 34.93 -41.40
N MET A 37 16.43 33.84 -40.62
CA MET A 37 16.56 33.85 -39.16
C MET A 37 17.94 33.37 -38.69
N ASP A 38 18.84 33.02 -39.61
CA ASP A 38 20.20 32.61 -39.30
C ASP A 38 21.08 33.83 -39.01
N VAL A 39 21.14 34.22 -37.72
CA VAL A 39 21.87 35.41 -37.25
C VAL A 39 23.40 35.21 -37.32
N PHE A 40 23.89 34.00 -37.52
CA PHE A 40 25.31 33.69 -37.51
C PHE A 40 25.90 33.63 -38.92
N THR A 41 26.96 34.38 -39.18
CA THR A 41 27.71 34.30 -40.44
C THR A 41 28.33 32.91 -40.59
N LYS A 42 27.88 32.15 -41.59
CA LYS A 42 28.46 30.86 -41.93
C LYS A 42 29.89 31.07 -42.41
N PHE A 43 30.85 30.48 -41.69
CA PHE A 43 32.23 30.39 -42.16
C PHE A 43 32.27 29.61 -43.48
N HIS A 44 33.09 30.09 -44.42
CA HIS A 44 33.33 29.38 -45.68
C HIS A 44 33.95 28.01 -45.38
N ASP A 45 33.67 27.01 -46.20
CA ASP A 45 34.12 25.64 -45.93
C ASP A 45 35.65 25.49 -46.00
N GLU A 46 36.34 26.42 -46.67
CA GLU A 46 37.81 26.51 -46.72
C GLU A 46 38.44 26.90 -45.37
N ASP A 47 37.71 27.60 -44.49
CA ASP A 47 38.17 27.99 -43.15
C ASP A 47 37.94 26.89 -42.07
N LYS A 48 37.26 25.78 -42.42
CA LYS A 48 36.87 24.73 -41.48
C LYS A 48 37.89 23.59 -41.44
N ILE A 49 38.85 23.68 -40.52
CA ILE A 49 39.79 22.58 -40.23
C ILE A 49 39.03 21.41 -39.60
N GLN A 50 38.68 20.40 -40.40
CA GLN A 50 38.03 19.18 -39.91
C GLN A 50 39.03 18.27 -39.20
N THR A 51 38.81 17.97 -37.92
CA THR A 51 39.64 17.05 -37.15
C THR A 51 38.85 15.79 -36.75
N SER A 52 39.50 14.61 -36.87
CA SER A 52 38.90 13.34 -36.45
C SER A 52 38.53 13.32 -34.96
N ARG A 53 39.30 14.03 -34.12
CA ARG A 53 39.00 14.20 -32.69
C ARG A 53 37.76 15.07 -32.46
N GLY A 54 37.63 16.21 -33.15
CA GLY A 54 36.43 17.05 -33.09
C GLY A 54 35.15 16.30 -33.49
N ALA A 55 35.23 15.44 -34.51
CA ALA A 55 34.12 14.56 -34.89
C ALA A 55 33.70 13.59 -33.77
N SER A 56 34.66 12.98 -33.08
CA SER A 56 34.37 12.10 -31.92
C SER A 56 33.74 12.86 -30.75
N MET A 57 34.18 14.09 -30.47
CA MET A 57 33.60 14.93 -29.42
C MET A 57 32.21 15.43 -29.79
N ALA A 58 31.95 15.76 -31.05
CA ALA A 58 30.62 16.13 -31.52
C ALA A 58 29.62 14.96 -31.37
N LEU A 59 30.03 13.73 -31.73
CA LEU A 59 29.22 12.53 -31.54
C LEU A 59 28.91 12.29 -30.05
N PHE A 60 29.92 12.35 -29.19
CA PHE A 60 29.74 12.20 -27.74
C PHE A 60 28.82 13.28 -27.15
N SER A 61 28.97 14.54 -27.61
CA SER A 61 28.11 15.66 -27.20
C SER A 61 26.65 15.44 -27.58
N TRP A 62 26.40 14.91 -28.78
CA TRP A 62 25.04 14.61 -29.24
C TRP A 62 24.40 13.48 -28.45
N VAL A 63 25.15 12.41 -28.17
CA VAL A 63 24.71 11.32 -27.28
C VAL A 63 24.41 11.84 -25.87
N LEU A 64 25.27 12.69 -25.31
CA LEU A 64 25.08 13.29 -23.99
C LEU A 64 23.81 14.17 -23.93
N VAL A 65 23.59 15.02 -24.94
CA VAL A 65 22.34 15.81 -25.07
C VAL A 65 21.14 14.87 -25.14
N LEU A 66 21.18 13.83 -25.97
CA LEU A 66 20.05 12.90 -26.12
C LEU A 66 19.73 12.17 -24.80
N VAL A 67 20.73 11.69 -24.06
CA VAL A 67 20.54 11.05 -22.74
C VAL A 67 19.93 12.03 -21.73
N LEU A 68 20.45 13.26 -21.65
CA LEU A 68 19.91 14.27 -20.73
C LEU A 68 18.47 14.67 -21.08
N LEU A 69 18.14 14.79 -22.37
CA LEU A 69 16.78 15.08 -22.83
C LEU A 69 15.82 13.91 -22.60
N CYS A 70 16.25 12.67 -22.77
CA CYS A 70 15.46 11.49 -22.39
C CYS A 70 15.21 11.45 -20.87
N SER A 71 16.21 11.79 -20.05
CA SER A 71 16.07 11.87 -18.59
C SER A 71 15.08 12.96 -18.17
N GLU A 72 15.17 14.15 -18.76
CA GLU A 72 14.25 15.25 -18.46
C GLU A 72 12.84 15.03 -18.99
N ALA A 73 12.69 14.38 -20.15
CA ALA A 73 11.37 13.96 -20.64
C ALA A 73 10.75 12.90 -19.71
N TYR A 74 11.55 11.96 -19.21
CA TYR A 74 11.12 10.97 -18.23
C TYR A 74 10.65 11.64 -16.93
N GLU A 75 11.45 12.54 -16.34
CA GLU A 75 11.02 13.30 -15.16
C GLU A 75 9.77 14.16 -15.42
N ALA A 76 9.73 14.91 -16.52
CA ALA A 76 8.65 15.87 -16.77
C ALA A 76 7.29 15.22 -17.08
N PHE A 77 7.26 14.08 -17.77
CA PHE A 77 6.02 13.47 -18.24
C PHE A 77 5.57 12.22 -17.44
N LEU A 78 6.52 11.45 -16.92
CA LEU A 78 6.26 10.19 -16.20
C LEU A 78 6.36 10.34 -14.67
N THR A 79 7.19 11.27 -14.15
CA THR A 79 7.35 11.45 -12.70
C THR A 79 6.45 12.58 -12.16
N SER A 80 5.37 12.22 -11.48
CA SER A 80 4.51 13.17 -10.77
C SER A 80 5.15 13.68 -9.48
N ARG A 81 5.29 15.00 -9.31
CA ARG A 81 5.70 15.60 -8.03
C ARG A 81 4.45 15.96 -7.21
N THR A 82 4.34 15.37 -6.03
CA THR A 82 3.34 15.75 -5.03
C THR A 82 3.81 17.00 -4.28
N LYS A 83 2.85 17.85 -3.91
CA LYS A 83 3.04 18.94 -2.95
C LYS A 83 2.04 18.78 -1.82
N GLU A 84 2.48 19.06 -0.61
CA GLU A 84 1.66 18.96 0.59
C GLU A 84 1.45 20.35 1.17
N HIS A 85 0.22 20.66 1.57
CA HIS A 85 -0.09 21.89 2.27
C HIS A 85 -1.04 21.62 3.43
N LEU A 86 -0.88 22.40 4.50
CA LEU A 86 -1.65 22.27 5.74
C LEU A 86 -2.84 23.22 5.69
N VAL A 87 -4.02 22.69 5.97
CA VAL A 87 -5.29 23.40 6.03
C VAL A 87 -5.98 23.04 7.36
N VAL A 88 -6.90 23.86 7.85
CA VAL A 88 -7.72 23.49 9.02
C VAL A 88 -8.75 22.44 8.58
N ASP A 89 -8.97 21.41 9.39
CA ASP A 89 -10.07 20.47 9.12
C ASP A 89 -11.42 21.10 9.52
N THR A 90 -12.30 21.29 8.54
CA THR A 90 -13.66 21.84 8.74
C THR A 90 -14.74 20.77 8.82
N SER A 91 -14.37 19.48 8.75
CA SER A 91 -15.34 18.38 8.73
C SER A 91 -15.73 17.90 10.13
N LEU A 92 -16.86 18.42 10.61
CA LEU A 92 -17.48 18.11 11.89
C LEU A 92 -18.53 17.01 11.73
N GLY A 93 -18.54 16.02 12.61
CA GLY A 93 -19.57 14.97 12.67
C GLY A 93 -19.43 13.83 11.66
N ASP A 94 -18.38 13.82 10.82
CA ASP A 94 -18.04 12.67 9.97
C ASP A 94 -17.79 11.41 10.85
N LYS A 95 -18.10 10.22 10.32
CA LYS A 95 -17.67 8.93 10.90
C LYS A 95 -16.27 8.56 10.39
N LEU A 96 -15.53 7.80 11.18
CA LEU A 96 -14.20 7.30 10.87
C LEU A 96 -14.24 5.77 10.79
N ASN A 97 -13.96 5.24 9.61
CA ASN A 97 -13.82 3.80 9.43
C ASN A 97 -12.40 3.37 9.81
N ILE A 98 -12.27 2.41 10.71
CA ILE A 98 -11.00 1.79 11.10
C ILE A 98 -11.00 0.36 10.57
N THR A 99 -10.07 0.06 9.68
CA THR A 99 -9.89 -1.29 9.10
C THR A 99 -8.80 -2.02 9.85
N LEU A 100 -9.03 -3.28 10.18
CA LEU A 100 -8.17 -4.12 10.99
C LEU A 100 -7.89 -5.45 10.27
N ASP A 101 -6.64 -5.87 10.19
CA ASP A 101 -6.21 -7.23 9.89
C ASP A 101 -5.06 -7.58 10.83
N MET A 102 -5.35 -8.45 11.79
CA MET A 102 -4.43 -8.83 12.86
C MET A 102 -4.50 -10.32 13.14
N THR A 103 -3.40 -10.88 13.62
CA THR A 103 -3.28 -12.30 13.96
C THR A 103 -2.74 -12.45 15.36
N PHE A 104 -3.48 -13.11 16.24
CA PHE A 104 -3.03 -13.54 17.56
C PHE A 104 -2.53 -14.99 17.47
N HIS A 105 -1.30 -15.23 17.91
CA HIS A 105 -0.63 -16.53 17.72
C HIS A 105 -0.95 -17.56 18.80
N ALA A 106 -1.55 -17.14 19.91
CA ALA A 106 -1.79 -17.96 21.10
C ALA A 106 -3.06 -17.56 21.88
N LEU A 107 -4.04 -16.97 21.18
CA LEU A 107 -5.38 -16.68 21.69
C LEU A 107 -6.42 -17.35 20.78
N THR A 108 -7.48 -17.89 21.36
CA THR A 108 -8.56 -18.48 20.56
C THR A 108 -9.45 -17.40 19.95
N CYS A 109 -10.19 -17.74 18.88
CA CYS A 109 -11.23 -16.84 18.36
C CYS A 109 -12.46 -16.69 19.27
N ALA A 110 -12.51 -17.38 20.42
CA ALA A 110 -13.46 -17.08 21.49
C ALA A 110 -12.96 -15.91 22.33
N ASP A 111 -11.69 -15.91 22.75
CA ASP A 111 -11.12 -14.90 23.66
C ASP A 111 -10.80 -13.55 22.99
N VAL A 112 -10.86 -13.47 21.66
CA VAL A 112 -10.58 -12.25 20.89
C VAL A 112 -11.87 -11.47 20.69
N HIS A 113 -12.11 -10.49 21.57
CA HIS A 113 -13.13 -9.45 21.43
C HIS A 113 -12.50 -8.11 21.05
N VAL A 114 -13.23 -7.26 20.32
CA VAL A 114 -12.83 -5.89 19.99
C VAL A 114 -13.83 -4.94 20.62
N ASP A 115 -13.37 -4.08 21.51
CA ASP A 115 -14.18 -2.99 22.03
C ASP A 115 -13.64 -1.66 21.52
N ALA A 116 -14.53 -0.72 21.21
CA ALA A 116 -14.20 0.65 20.84
C ALA A 116 -14.92 1.65 21.76
N MET A 117 -14.19 2.68 22.17
CA MET A 117 -14.69 3.74 23.04
C MET A 117 -14.17 5.09 22.56
N ASP A 118 -14.99 6.12 22.67
CA ASP A 118 -14.58 7.48 22.35
C ASP A 118 -14.78 8.47 23.51
N VAL A 119 -14.20 9.67 23.37
CA VAL A 119 -14.34 10.75 24.37
C VAL A 119 -15.74 11.39 24.41
N ALA A 120 -16.62 11.07 23.46
CA ALA A 120 -18.02 11.48 23.48
C ALA A 120 -18.91 10.51 24.30
N GLY A 121 -18.36 9.37 24.71
CA GLY A 121 -19.06 8.35 25.50
C GLY A 121 -19.76 7.28 24.66
N ASP A 122 -19.54 7.24 23.35
CA ASP A 122 -19.96 6.12 22.50
C ASP A 122 -19.09 4.90 22.83
N ASN A 123 -19.72 3.79 23.18
CA ASN A 123 -19.07 2.54 23.57
C ASN A 123 -19.65 1.41 22.72
N GLN A 124 -18.87 0.96 21.74
CA GLN A 124 -19.21 -0.20 20.92
C GLN A 124 -18.45 -1.40 21.49
N MET A 125 -19.09 -2.14 22.39
CA MET A 125 -18.58 -3.41 22.92
C MET A 125 -18.72 -4.50 21.87
N GLN A 126 -17.78 -5.44 21.84
CA GLN A 126 -17.83 -6.64 20.99
C GLN A 126 -18.26 -6.27 19.56
N VAL A 127 -17.44 -5.45 18.87
CA VAL A 127 -17.69 -5.02 17.49
C VAL A 127 -17.52 -6.21 16.55
N GLU A 128 -18.54 -7.05 16.49
CA GLU A 128 -18.49 -8.35 15.81
C GLU A 128 -19.08 -8.26 14.39
N HIS A 129 -20.15 -7.47 14.16
CA HIS A 129 -20.96 -7.47 12.92
C HIS A 129 -20.22 -7.11 11.60
N ASN A 130 -18.99 -6.58 11.67
CA ASN A 130 -18.14 -6.27 10.52
C ASN A 130 -16.72 -6.86 10.67
N MET A 131 -16.55 -7.84 11.57
CA MET A 131 -15.29 -8.51 11.89
C MET A 131 -15.39 -10.02 11.60
N LEU A 132 -14.50 -10.50 10.75
CA LEU A 132 -14.34 -11.91 10.42
C LEU A 132 -13.22 -12.50 11.29
N LYS A 133 -13.54 -13.57 12.01
CA LYS A 133 -12.60 -14.34 12.85
C LYS A 133 -12.25 -15.64 12.13
N GLN A 134 -10.98 -16.01 12.08
CA GLN A 134 -10.48 -17.22 11.42
C GLN A 134 -9.55 -17.97 12.39
N ARG A 135 -9.92 -19.19 12.78
CA ARG A 135 -9.05 -20.05 13.60
C ARG A 135 -7.76 -20.38 12.86
N LEU A 136 -6.67 -20.43 13.62
CA LEU A 136 -5.35 -20.80 13.14
C LEU A 136 -4.78 -21.98 13.94
N SER A 137 -4.07 -22.87 13.27
CA SER A 137 -3.26 -23.91 13.91
C SER A 137 -2.12 -23.30 14.71
N SER A 138 -1.49 -24.12 15.57
CA SER A 138 -0.24 -23.77 16.25
C SER A 138 0.94 -23.49 15.30
N GLN A 139 0.78 -23.81 14.00
CA GLN A 139 1.74 -23.50 12.93
C GLN A 139 1.34 -22.27 12.10
N GLY A 140 0.21 -21.61 12.42
CA GLY A 140 -0.32 -20.44 11.71
C GLY A 140 -1.16 -20.77 10.46
N GLU A 141 -1.46 -22.05 10.20
CA GLU A 141 -2.32 -22.46 9.08
C GLU A 141 -3.80 -22.20 9.40
N ARG A 142 -4.62 -21.90 8.39
CA ARG A 142 -6.04 -21.61 8.59
C ARG A 142 -6.83 -22.89 8.84
N ILE A 143 -7.42 -22.99 10.03
CA ILE A 143 -8.25 -24.11 10.50
C ILE A 143 -9.72 -23.76 10.31
N GLY A 144 -10.49 -24.66 9.70
CA GLY A 144 -11.91 -24.48 9.43
C GLY A 144 -12.26 -23.27 8.54
N PHE A 145 -13.56 -23.00 8.43
CA PHE A 145 -14.08 -21.86 7.68
C PHE A 145 -14.01 -20.56 8.48
N PRO A 146 -13.86 -19.41 7.82
CA PRO A 146 -13.94 -18.11 8.50
C PRO A 146 -15.34 -17.91 9.10
N PHE A 147 -15.40 -17.40 10.32
CA PHE A 147 -16.65 -16.98 10.95
C PHE A 147 -17.24 -15.81 10.15
N LEU A 148 -18.36 -16.08 9.49
CA LEU A 148 -19.24 -15.08 8.87
C LEU A 148 -20.40 -14.84 9.83
N GLU A 149 -20.71 -13.57 10.09
CA GLU A 149 -21.74 -13.17 11.07
C GLU A 149 -23.02 -12.62 10.45
N ASP A 150 -22.96 -12.05 9.25
CA ASP A 150 -24.18 -11.67 8.54
C ASP A 150 -24.66 -12.83 7.65
N PRO A 151 -25.86 -13.40 7.89
CA PRO A 151 -26.45 -14.42 7.02
C PRO A 151 -26.71 -13.98 5.58
N THR A 152 -26.64 -12.67 5.26
CA THR A 152 -26.86 -12.14 3.91
C THR A 152 -25.60 -12.06 3.05
N ASP A 153 -24.41 -12.08 3.64
CA ASP A 153 -23.11 -12.10 2.93
C ASP A 153 -22.64 -13.52 2.57
N PHE A 154 -23.47 -14.53 2.87
CA PHE A 154 -23.23 -15.93 2.54
C PHE A 154 -23.51 -16.20 1.04
N ASP A 155 -22.51 -15.93 0.19
CA ASP A 155 -22.54 -16.24 -1.24
C ASP A 155 -22.90 -17.72 -1.47
N SER A 156 -23.97 -17.97 -2.23
CA SER A 156 -24.44 -19.31 -2.57
C SER A 156 -23.38 -20.15 -3.29
N LYS A 157 -22.41 -19.53 -3.96
CA LYS A 157 -21.26 -20.24 -4.56
C LYS A 157 -20.25 -20.76 -3.53
N LYS A 158 -20.20 -20.18 -2.33
CA LYS A 158 -19.45 -20.75 -1.19
C LYS A 158 -20.26 -21.82 -0.47
N ALA A 159 -21.59 -21.73 -0.51
CA ALA A 159 -22.47 -22.79 0.00
C ALA A 159 -22.20 -24.12 -0.72
N ASP A 160 -22.06 -24.11 -2.05
CA ASP A 160 -21.76 -25.32 -2.83
C ASP A 160 -20.43 -26.01 -2.44
N ALA A 161 -19.46 -25.27 -1.90
CA ALA A 161 -18.21 -25.83 -1.36
C ALA A 161 -18.34 -26.38 0.09
N LEU A 162 -19.44 -26.05 0.77
CA LEU A 162 -19.83 -26.51 2.11
C LEU A 162 -20.88 -27.63 2.08
N LEU A 163 -21.54 -27.85 0.94
CA LEU A 163 -22.53 -28.93 0.74
C LEU A 163 -21.83 -30.30 0.65
N GLY A 164 -21.59 -30.88 1.83
CA GLY A 164 -20.97 -32.19 2.00
C GLY A 164 -20.63 -32.46 3.46
N ALA A 165 -19.66 -33.34 3.70
CA ALA A 165 -19.04 -33.51 5.00
C ALA A 165 -18.02 -32.38 5.23
N ALA A 166 -18.23 -31.54 6.23
CA ALA A 166 -17.26 -30.52 6.60
C ALA A 166 -15.96 -31.15 7.18
N PRO A 167 -14.82 -30.46 7.12
CA PRO A 167 -13.56 -30.91 7.74
C PRO A 167 -13.72 -31.22 9.25
N TRP A 168 -13.03 -32.25 9.74
CA TRP A 168 -13.21 -32.82 11.10
C TRP A 168 -13.04 -31.83 12.27
N ASP A 169 -12.42 -30.67 12.01
CA ASP A 169 -12.15 -29.55 12.90
C ASP A 169 -13.20 -28.42 12.82
N TYR A 170 -14.31 -28.64 12.10
CA TYR A 170 -15.40 -27.69 11.90
C TYR A 170 -16.05 -27.24 13.20
N CYS A 171 -16.10 -25.91 13.37
CA CYS A 171 -16.83 -25.21 14.43
C CYS A 171 -17.78 -24.21 13.76
N GLY A 172 -19.08 -24.47 13.78
CA GLY A 172 -20.08 -23.62 13.15
C GLY A 172 -20.36 -22.34 13.93
N SER A 173 -20.55 -21.24 13.21
CA SER A 173 -20.93 -19.95 13.80
C SER A 173 -22.31 -20.02 14.45
N CYS A 174 -22.43 -19.56 15.69
CA CYS A 174 -23.72 -19.30 16.34
C CYS A 174 -24.32 -17.94 15.93
N PHE A 175 -23.68 -17.20 15.02
CA PHE A 175 -24.07 -15.86 14.60
C PHE A 175 -24.32 -14.97 15.84
N GLN A 176 -25.46 -14.27 15.87
CA GLN A 176 -25.84 -13.36 16.95
C GLN A 176 -26.14 -14.07 18.28
N ALA A 177 -26.31 -15.39 18.30
CA ALA A 177 -26.73 -16.16 19.47
C ALA A 177 -25.55 -16.78 20.25
N ARG A 178 -24.37 -16.17 20.20
CA ARG A 178 -23.14 -16.74 20.75
C ARG A 178 -23.17 -16.83 22.28
N THR A 179 -22.88 -18.01 22.81
CA THR A 179 -22.74 -18.24 24.26
C THR A 179 -21.29 -17.98 24.72
N HIS A 180 -21.11 -17.43 25.93
CA HIS A 180 -19.83 -17.07 26.55
C HIS A 180 -18.73 -18.16 26.60
N THR A 181 -19.06 -19.43 26.36
CA THR A 181 -18.15 -20.57 26.55
C THR A 181 -17.74 -21.25 25.24
N GLY A 182 -17.39 -20.47 24.20
CA GLY A 182 -16.79 -20.98 22.96
C GLY A 182 -17.60 -22.05 22.22
N ALA A 183 -18.91 -22.12 22.45
CA ALA A 183 -19.76 -23.19 21.97
C ALA A 183 -19.98 -23.07 20.45
N CYS A 184 -19.65 -24.12 19.70
CA CYS A 184 -19.87 -24.20 18.26
C CYS A 184 -21.31 -24.62 17.97
N CYS A 185 -22.02 -23.85 17.14
CA CYS A 185 -23.33 -24.27 16.64
C CYS A 185 -23.12 -25.15 15.41
N ASN A 186 -22.90 -26.44 15.63
CA ASN A 186 -22.53 -27.40 14.58
C ASN A 186 -23.74 -27.98 13.83
N SER A 187 -24.90 -28.10 14.48
CA SER A 187 -26.16 -28.46 13.84
C SER A 187 -27.14 -27.28 13.79
N CYS A 188 -28.14 -27.35 12.90
CA CYS A 188 -29.27 -26.42 12.92
C CYS A 188 -29.99 -26.41 14.27
N GLN A 189 -30.07 -27.55 14.96
CA GLN A 189 -30.73 -27.63 16.27
C GLN A 189 -29.94 -26.88 17.36
N ASP A 190 -28.61 -26.94 17.35
CA ASP A 190 -27.77 -26.16 18.27
C ASP A 190 -27.93 -24.66 18.03
N LEU A 191 -27.94 -24.26 16.75
CA LEU A 191 -28.16 -22.88 16.34
C LEU A 191 -29.55 -22.36 16.73
N GLU A 192 -30.59 -23.18 16.52
CA GLU A 192 -31.95 -22.85 16.93
C GLU A 192 -32.07 -22.74 18.45
N GLN A 193 -31.47 -23.66 19.21
CA GLN A 193 -31.46 -23.60 20.67
C GLN A 193 -30.73 -22.34 21.18
N ALA A 194 -29.58 -21.99 20.58
CA ALA A 194 -28.86 -20.76 20.89
C ALA A 194 -29.76 -19.53 20.67
N TYR A 195 -30.37 -19.40 19.48
CA TYR A 195 -31.27 -18.29 19.16
C TYR A 195 -32.47 -18.21 20.10
N LEU A 196 -33.04 -19.35 20.51
CA LEU A 196 -34.12 -19.41 21.51
C LEU A 196 -33.67 -18.93 22.89
N THR A 197 -32.50 -19.36 23.36
CA THR A 197 -31.99 -18.94 24.69
C THR A 197 -31.72 -17.44 24.80
N GLN A 198 -31.42 -16.78 23.68
CA GLN A 198 -31.18 -15.33 23.63
C GLN A 198 -32.39 -14.51 23.14
N GLY A 199 -33.53 -15.15 22.83
CA GLY A 199 -34.75 -14.46 22.36
C GLY A 199 -34.63 -13.85 20.96
N LEU A 200 -33.74 -14.37 20.12
CA LEU A 200 -33.43 -13.81 18.80
C LEU A 200 -34.34 -14.36 17.68
N PRO A 201 -34.67 -13.54 16.66
CA PRO A 201 -35.60 -13.92 15.60
C PRO A 201 -35.02 -14.96 14.63
N MET A 202 -35.64 -16.15 14.58
CA MET A 202 -35.13 -17.33 13.87
C MET A 202 -35.43 -17.36 12.36
N GLY A 203 -36.20 -16.41 11.85
CA GLY A 203 -36.80 -16.49 10.51
C GLY A 203 -35.80 -16.51 9.36
N LYS A 204 -34.70 -15.73 9.45
CA LYS A 204 -33.67 -15.67 8.41
C LYS A 204 -32.68 -16.83 8.48
N ILE A 205 -32.29 -17.26 9.69
CA ILE A 205 -31.21 -18.25 9.86
C ILE A 205 -31.51 -19.60 9.22
N LYS A 206 -32.77 -20.07 9.26
CA LYS A 206 -33.18 -21.37 8.69
C LYS A 206 -32.93 -21.48 7.17
N THR A 207 -32.84 -20.37 6.45
CA THR A 207 -32.62 -20.35 4.98
C THR A 207 -31.25 -19.81 4.57
N THR A 208 -30.39 -19.43 5.52
CA THR A 208 -29.11 -18.74 5.26
C THR A 208 -27.92 -19.36 6.00
N ALA A 209 -28.14 -19.92 7.19
CA ALA A 209 -27.09 -20.58 7.96
C ALA A 209 -26.72 -21.93 7.31
N PRO A 210 -25.44 -22.19 7.00
CA PRO A 210 -25.02 -23.44 6.37
C PRO A 210 -25.42 -24.68 7.17
N GLN A 211 -25.47 -24.59 8.50
CA GLN A 211 -25.86 -25.69 9.38
C GLN A 211 -27.34 -26.10 9.25
N CYS A 212 -28.16 -25.24 8.66
CA CYS A 212 -29.58 -25.49 8.37
C CYS A 212 -29.85 -25.81 6.88
N LEU A 213 -28.83 -25.79 6.02
CA LEU A 213 -29.02 -26.11 4.60
C LEU A 213 -29.14 -27.63 4.37
N PRO A 214 -30.04 -28.09 3.50
CA PRO A 214 -30.17 -29.51 3.17
C PRO A 214 -28.87 -30.07 2.57
N GLY A 215 -28.36 -31.16 3.15
CA GLY A 215 -27.16 -31.85 2.68
C GLY A 215 -25.86 -31.46 3.41
N PHE A 216 -25.89 -30.45 4.29
CA PHE A 216 -24.77 -30.15 5.17
C PHE A 216 -24.59 -31.25 6.24
N GLN A 217 -23.37 -31.76 6.40
CA GLN A 217 -23.00 -32.68 7.48
C GLN A 217 -21.80 -32.13 8.25
N ALA A 218 -22.05 -31.62 9.45
CA ALA A 218 -20.98 -31.41 10.42
C ALA A 218 -20.40 -32.77 10.84
N PRO A 219 -19.06 -32.93 10.89
CA PRO A 219 -18.45 -34.09 11.52
C PRO A 219 -18.73 -34.12 13.03
N ALA A 220 -18.49 -35.28 13.64
CA ALA A 220 -18.59 -35.44 15.09
C ALA A 220 -17.76 -34.35 15.79
N PRO A 221 -18.24 -33.79 16.92
CA PRO A 221 -17.58 -32.66 17.56
C PRO A 221 -16.13 -33.02 17.90
N SER A 222 -15.19 -32.37 17.22
CA SER A 222 -13.80 -32.30 17.69
C SER A 222 -13.81 -31.76 19.11
N GLY A 223 -12.96 -32.32 19.97
CA GLY A 223 -12.92 -32.00 21.39
C GLY A 223 -12.66 -30.52 21.70
N PRO A 224 -12.65 -30.13 22.99
CA PRO A 224 -12.40 -28.75 23.40
C PRO A 224 -11.15 -28.18 22.72
N MET A 225 -11.23 -26.91 22.30
CA MET A 225 -10.21 -26.22 21.50
C MET A 225 -8.80 -26.51 22.02
N GLN A 226 -7.88 -26.90 21.13
CA GLN A 226 -6.55 -27.31 21.56
C GLN A 226 -5.75 -26.10 22.06
N LYS A 227 -5.15 -26.27 23.23
CA LYS A 227 -4.34 -25.23 23.88
C LYS A 227 -3.09 -24.93 23.05
N GLY A 228 -3.10 -23.81 22.33
CA GLY A 228 -2.05 -23.41 21.39
C GLY A 228 -2.54 -23.06 19.98
N GLU A 229 -3.84 -23.03 19.72
CA GLU A 229 -4.42 -22.40 18.52
C GLU A 229 -4.33 -20.86 18.57
N GLY A 230 -4.38 -20.24 17.39
CA GLY A 230 -4.43 -18.79 17.21
C GLY A 230 -5.71 -18.29 16.54
N CYS A 231 -5.81 -16.99 16.32
CA CYS A 231 -6.92 -16.35 15.63
C CYS A 231 -6.46 -15.19 14.73
N ASN A 232 -6.85 -15.20 13.45
CA ASN A 232 -6.81 -14.02 12.59
C ASN A 232 -8.16 -13.30 12.65
N LEU A 233 -8.11 -12.01 12.96
CA LEU A 233 -9.22 -11.07 13.08
C LEU A 233 -9.08 -10.04 11.95
N LYS A 234 -10.06 -10.01 11.04
CA LYS A 234 -10.04 -9.13 9.86
C LYS A 234 -11.40 -8.47 9.66
N GLY A 235 -11.45 -7.15 9.53
CA GLY A 235 -12.71 -6.44 9.35
C GLY A 235 -12.58 -4.93 9.43
N PHE A 236 -13.68 -4.25 9.69
CA PHE A 236 -13.70 -2.81 9.91
C PHE A 236 -14.71 -2.40 10.99
N MET A 237 -14.54 -1.24 11.59
CA MET A 237 -15.47 -0.63 12.53
C MET A 237 -15.71 0.84 12.16
N SER A 238 -16.90 1.37 12.41
CA SER A 238 -17.25 2.77 12.12
C SER A 238 -17.51 3.54 13.41
N VAL A 239 -16.50 4.32 13.82
CA VAL A 239 -16.50 5.09 15.08
C VAL A 239 -16.73 6.58 14.80
N ASN A 240 -17.02 7.37 15.82
CA ASN A 240 -17.07 8.83 15.64
C ASN A 240 -15.66 9.37 15.35
N LYS A 241 -15.55 10.40 14.51
CA LYS A 241 -14.28 11.06 14.18
C LYS A 241 -13.83 12.01 15.31
N VAL A 242 -13.65 11.45 16.50
CA VAL A 242 -13.13 12.10 17.72
C VAL A 242 -12.07 11.21 18.36
N ALA A 243 -11.31 11.73 19.33
CA ALA A 243 -10.31 10.92 20.04
C ALA A 243 -10.96 9.72 20.74
N GLY A 244 -10.24 8.59 20.78
CA GLY A 244 -10.78 7.35 21.34
C GLY A 244 -9.74 6.27 21.49
N ASN A 245 -10.20 5.07 21.81
CA ASN A 245 -9.39 3.87 21.78
C ASN A 245 -10.22 2.67 21.31
N PHE A 246 -9.56 1.70 20.68
CA PHE A 246 -10.10 0.36 20.54
C PHE A 246 -9.09 -0.65 21.08
N HIS A 247 -9.57 -1.75 21.63
CA HIS A 247 -8.71 -2.72 22.30
C HIS A 247 -9.22 -4.15 22.21
N ILE A 248 -8.27 -5.08 22.31
CA ILE A 248 -8.48 -6.52 22.48
C ILE A 248 -7.86 -6.85 23.83
N ALA A 249 -8.67 -7.26 24.80
CA ALA A 249 -8.23 -7.51 26.18
C ALA A 249 -8.80 -8.82 26.73
N PHE A 250 -8.34 -9.23 27.91
CA PHE A 250 -8.73 -10.49 28.52
C PHE A 250 -10.08 -10.41 29.25
N GLY A 251 -11.00 -11.30 28.87
CA GLY A 251 -12.31 -11.47 29.50
C GLY A 251 -13.47 -10.95 28.66
N ASP A 252 -14.69 -11.23 29.12
CA ASP A 252 -15.90 -10.66 28.53
C ASP A 252 -16.08 -9.19 28.93
N SER A 253 -16.49 -8.39 27.96
CA SER A 253 -16.76 -6.95 28.10
C SER A 253 -18.19 -6.70 28.57
N VAL A 254 -18.34 -6.09 29.76
CA VAL A 254 -19.65 -5.83 30.37
C VAL A 254 -19.72 -4.38 30.83
N VAL A 255 -20.83 -3.69 30.53
CA VAL A 255 -21.14 -2.39 31.16
C VAL A 255 -21.81 -2.63 32.51
N LYS A 256 -21.17 -2.14 33.58
CA LYS A 256 -21.74 -2.13 34.92
C LYS A 256 -21.65 -0.71 35.49
N ASP A 257 -22.77 -0.20 35.99
CA ASP A 257 -22.88 1.14 36.58
C ASP A 257 -22.37 2.27 35.64
N GLY A 258 -22.63 2.13 34.33
CA GLY A 258 -22.16 3.06 33.28
C GLY A 258 -20.66 3.00 32.99
N ARG A 259 -19.93 2.05 33.58
CA ARG A 259 -18.50 1.81 33.33
C ARG A 259 -18.31 0.52 32.55
N HIS A 260 -17.46 0.56 31.54
CA HIS A 260 -16.98 -0.66 30.89
C HIS A 260 -15.99 -1.38 31.81
N ILE A 261 -16.24 -2.68 32.03
CA ILE A 261 -15.36 -3.56 32.78
C ILE A 261 -15.16 -4.86 32.02
N HIS A 262 -13.93 -5.36 32.04
CA HIS A 262 -13.62 -6.71 31.58
C HIS A 262 -13.73 -7.68 32.76
N GLN A 263 -14.48 -8.76 32.62
CA GLN A 263 -14.55 -9.81 33.63
C GLN A 263 -13.33 -10.71 33.52
N PHE A 264 -12.25 -10.36 34.21
CA PHE A 264 -11.00 -11.12 34.24
C PHE A 264 -10.77 -11.82 35.58
N ILE A 265 -10.19 -13.02 35.55
CA ILE A 265 -9.73 -13.76 36.73
C ILE A 265 -8.20 -13.59 36.82
N PRO A 266 -7.65 -12.94 37.87
CA PRO A 266 -6.21 -12.64 37.95
C PRO A 266 -5.29 -13.87 37.82
N SER A 267 -5.72 -15.03 38.34
CA SER A 267 -4.96 -16.29 38.24
C SER A 267 -4.86 -16.87 36.83
N GLU A 268 -5.69 -16.42 35.90
CA GLU A 268 -5.71 -16.88 34.50
C GLU A 268 -4.90 -15.97 33.57
N ALA A 269 -4.66 -14.72 33.97
CA ALA A 269 -3.87 -13.74 33.21
C ALA A 269 -2.49 -14.27 32.74
N PRO A 270 -1.72 -15.07 33.52
CA PRO A 270 -0.44 -15.63 33.06
C PRO A 270 -0.55 -16.57 31.84
N PHE A 271 -1.76 -17.05 31.49
CA PHE A 271 -2.01 -17.89 30.32
C PHE A 271 -2.50 -17.09 29.09
N PHE A 272 -2.89 -15.82 29.26
CA PHE A 272 -3.41 -14.98 28.18
C PHE A 272 -2.25 -14.38 27.36
N ASN A 273 -1.81 -15.09 26.32
CA ASN A 273 -0.65 -14.70 25.52
C ASN A 273 -1.02 -13.79 24.34
N VAL A 274 -0.94 -12.47 24.55
CA VAL A 274 -1.19 -11.41 23.55
C VAL A 274 -0.12 -11.26 22.47
N SER A 275 0.61 -12.33 22.15
CA SER A 275 1.53 -12.36 21.00
C SER A 275 0.75 -12.21 19.70
N HIS A 276 1.09 -11.20 18.89
CA HIS A 276 0.33 -10.84 17.71
C HIS A 276 1.22 -10.36 16.55
N THR A 277 0.74 -10.58 15.33
CA THR A 277 1.19 -9.89 14.11
C THR A 277 0.10 -8.93 13.68
N ILE A 278 0.49 -7.71 13.33
CA ILE A 278 -0.34 -6.75 12.65
C ILE A 278 -0.11 -6.93 11.15
N GLN A 279 -1.12 -7.43 10.42
CA GLN A 279 -1.07 -7.45 8.96
C GLN A 279 -1.31 -6.04 8.43
N HIS A 280 -2.41 -5.41 8.86
CA HIS A 280 -2.80 -4.08 8.40
C HIS A 280 -3.69 -3.34 9.42
N VAL A 281 -3.46 -2.05 9.66
CA VAL A 281 -4.40 -1.18 10.42
C VAL A 281 -4.49 0.20 9.77
N SER A 282 -5.64 0.57 9.23
CA SER A 282 -5.86 1.85 8.55
C SER A 282 -7.07 2.62 9.09
N PHE A 283 -7.07 3.92 8.80
CA PHE A 283 -8.04 4.90 9.28
C PHE A 283 -8.56 5.67 8.06
N GLY A 284 -9.73 5.27 7.55
CA GLY A 284 -10.23 5.65 6.23
C GLY A 284 -9.48 4.97 5.08
N ASP A 285 -9.84 5.35 3.86
CA ASP A 285 -9.39 4.69 2.62
C ASP A 285 -7.88 4.79 2.39
N GLU A 286 -7.33 3.87 1.58
CA GLU A 286 -5.93 3.94 1.14
C GLU A 286 -5.73 4.89 -0.05
N TYR A 287 -4.50 5.36 -0.26
CA TYR A 287 -4.14 6.15 -1.44
C TYR A 287 -2.68 5.83 -1.87
N PRO A 288 -2.33 5.99 -3.16
CA PRO A 288 -1.03 5.57 -3.68
C PRO A 288 0.17 6.26 -3.02
N GLY A 289 1.25 5.51 -2.80
CA GLY A 289 2.51 6.02 -2.24
C GLY A 289 2.53 6.19 -0.72
N ARG A 290 1.44 5.83 -0.01
CA ARG A 290 1.40 5.73 1.45
C ARG A 290 2.17 4.49 1.93
N VAL A 291 2.98 4.65 2.97
CA VAL A 291 3.50 3.54 3.79
C VAL A 291 2.83 3.60 5.15
N ASN A 292 2.33 2.46 5.63
CA ASN A 292 1.63 2.38 6.91
C ASN A 292 2.59 1.89 8.01
N PRO A 293 2.83 2.65 9.11
CA PRO A 293 3.82 2.30 10.13
C PRO A 293 3.42 1.14 11.06
N LEU A 294 2.22 0.59 10.93
CA LEU A 294 1.75 -0.58 11.70
C LEU A 294 1.88 -1.91 10.95
N ASP A 295 1.93 -1.87 9.62
CA ASP A 295 1.82 -3.07 8.78
C ASP A 295 3.07 -3.95 8.89
N GLY A 296 2.86 -5.26 8.98
CA GLY A 296 3.92 -6.26 9.16
C GLY A 296 4.57 -6.27 10.54
N LYS A 297 4.10 -5.48 11.52
CA LYS A 297 4.68 -5.50 12.88
C LYS A 297 4.33 -6.79 13.62
N VAL A 298 5.36 -7.47 14.12
CA VAL A 298 5.22 -8.68 14.95
C VAL A 298 5.64 -8.39 16.39
N LYS A 299 4.85 -8.82 17.36
CA LYS A 299 5.12 -8.74 18.80
C LYS A 299 4.91 -10.10 19.46
N TYR A 300 5.91 -10.55 20.21
CA TYR A 300 5.83 -11.76 21.02
C TYR A 300 6.01 -11.42 22.50
N VAL A 301 5.28 -12.13 23.36
CA VAL A 301 5.51 -12.13 24.81
C VAL A 301 6.31 -13.37 25.18
N SER A 302 7.41 -13.19 25.92
CA SER A 302 8.24 -14.30 26.40
C SER A 302 7.55 -15.06 27.52
N SER A 303 7.75 -16.39 27.58
CA SER A 303 7.30 -17.24 28.68
C SER A 303 7.87 -16.84 30.05
N THR A 304 9.00 -16.13 30.09
CA THR A 304 9.56 -15.52 31.30
C THR A 304 8.72 -14.34 31.80
N VAL A 305 8.22 -13.53 30.88
CA VAL A 305 7.40 -12.33 31.15
C VAL A 305 5.94 -12.70 31.42
N GLY A 306 5.41 -13.76 30.80
CA GLY A 306 4.03 -14.20 30.98
C GLY A 306 3.08 -13.48 30.02
N THR A 307 2.31 -12.51 30.53
CA THR A 307 1.42 -11.66 29.73
C THR A 307 1.82 -10.19 29.84
N GLY A 308 1.14 -9.30 29.11
CA GLY A 308 1.44 -7.87 29.12
C GLY A 308 0.38 -7.03 28.44
N LEU A 309 0.58 -5.72 28.54
CA LEU A 309 -0.22 -4.70 27.87
C LEU A 309 0.64 -4.06 26.77
N PHE A 310 0.24 -4.28 25.50
CA PHE A 310 0.74 -3.53 24.35
C PHE A 310 -0.14 -2.30 24.13
N GLN A 311 0.47 -1.12 24.01
CA GLN A 311 -0.21 0.14 23.74
C GLN A 311 0.37 0.79 22.48
N TYR A 312 -0.48 1.08 21.50
CA TYR A 312 -0.16 1.82 20.30
C TYR A 312 -0.82 3.19 20.40
N PHE A 313 -0.02 4.24 20.55
CA PHE A 313 -0.47 5.62 20.55
C PHE A 313 -0.42 6.15 19.12
N ILE A 314 -1.59 6.41 18.54
CA ILE A 314 -1.77 6.77 17.14
C ILE A 314 -2.18 8.25 17.04
N LYS A 315 -1.47 9.02 16.22
CA LYS A 315 -1.93 10.34 15.79
C LYS A 315 -2.47 10.23 14.38
N VAL A 316 -3.78 10.41 14.25
CA VAL A 316 -4.54 10.35 12.98
C VAL A 316 -4.56 11.76 12.40
N ILE A 317 -4.09 11.90 11.17
CA ILE A 317 -3.93 13.19 10.48
C ILE A 317 -4.87 13.16 9.26
N PRO A 318 -6.00 13.89 9.28
CA PRO A 318 -6.86 14.03 8.11
C PRO A 318 -6.05 14.42 6.88
N THR A 319 -6.37 13.82 5.73
CA THR A 319 -5.59 13.98 4.49
C THR A 319 -6.53 13.98 3.29
N HIS A 320 -6.50 15.04 2.49
CA HIS A 320 -7.21 15.11 1.21
C HIS A 320 -6.23 14.88 0.06
N TYR A 321 -6.29 13.68 -0.55
CA TYR A 321 -5.46 13.34 -1.69
C TYR A 321 -6.15 13.78 -3.00
N LYS A 322 -5.45 14.58 -3.82
CA LYS A 322 -5.88 15.06 -5.14
C LYS A 322 -4.96 14.49 -6.22
N GLY A 323 -5.43 13.42 -6.87
CA GLY A 323 -4.71 12.68 -7.90
C GLY A 323 -4.68 13.37 -9.27
N ARG A 324 -3.83 12.86 -10.18
CA ARG A 324 -3.62 13.43 -11.53
C ARG A 324 -4.88 13.38 -12.41
N ALA A 325 -5.83 12.48 -12.15
CA ALA A 325 -7.04 12.27 -12.93
C ALA A 325 -8.29 13.02 -12.40
N GLY A 326 -8.13 13.93 -11.42
CA GLY A 326 -9.27 14.58 -10.75
C GLY A 326 -9.92 13.75 -9.64
N GLU A 327 -9.40 12.54 -9.39
CA GLU A 327 -9.72 11.73 -8.22
C GLU A 327 -9.38 12.47 -6.92
N ALA A 328 -10.36 12.58 -6.03
CA ALA A 328 -10.22 13.24 -4.73
C ALA A 328 -10.67 12.28 -3.62
N ILE A 329 -9.72 11.80 -2.81
CA ILE A 329 -9.96 10.86 -1.70
C ILE A 329 -9.80 11.59 -0.38
N ARG A 330 -10.78 11.45 0.52
CA ARG A 330 -10.71 11.93 1.92
C ARG A 330 -10.31 10.75 2.80
N THR A 331 -9.07 10.78 3.28
CA THR A 331 -8.38 9.68 3.98
C THR A 331 -7.68 10.24 5.22
N ASN A 332 -7.01 9.42 6.03
CA ASN A 332 -6.21 9.88 7.16
C ASN A 332 -4.86 9.18 7.17
N ARG A 333 -3.77 9.95 7.21
CA ARG A 333 -2.42 9.46 7.53
C ARG A 333 -2.36 9.10 9.02
N ILE A 334 -1.40 8.25 9.40
CA ILE A 334 -1.13 7.96 10.81
C ILE A 334 0.36 8.08 11.14
N SER A 335 0.63 8.52 12.37
CA SER A 335 1.93 8.40 13.04
C SER A 335 1.74 7.59 14.33
N VAL A 336 2.69 6.72 14.68
CA VAL A 336 2.48 5.72 15.73
C VAL A 336 3.70 5.60 16.64
N THR A 337 3.43 5.66 17.95
CA THR A 337 4.38 5.35 19.03
C THR A 337 3.88 4.10 19.77
N GLU A 338 4.78 3.20 20.14
CA GLU A 338 4.43 1.94 20.81
C GLU A 338 5.02 1.87 22.22
N ARG A 339 4.31 1.22 23.14
CA ARG A 339 4.74 0.94 24.52
C ARG A 339 4.31 -0.47 24.90
N PHE A 340 5.21 -1.22 25.53
CA PHE A 340 4.88 -2.47 26.20
C PHE A 340 4.99 -2.29 27.72
N LYS A 341 4.03 -2.83 28.46
CA LYS A 341 4.10 -2.98 29.92
C LYS A 341 3.97 -4.47 30.25
N PRO A 342 5.01 -5.14 30.79
CA PRO A 342 4.88 -6.52 31.24
C PRO A 342 3.96 -6.60 32.46
N LEU A 343 3.11 -7.64 32.54
CA LEU A 343 2.50 -8.04 33.80
C LEU A 343 3.41 -9.05 34.47
N HIS A 344 4.11 -8.57 35.49
CA HIS A 344 5.14 -9.34 36.17
C HIS A 344 4.54 -10.54 36.92
N LYS A 345 5.13 -11.73 36.77
CA LYS A 345 4.76 -12.89 37.58
C LYS A 345 5.05 -12.61 39.06
N GLU A 346 4.17 -13.03 39.96
CA GLU A 346 4.40 -12.90 41.41
C GLU A 346 5.77 -13.50 41.80
N GLY A 347 6.71 -12.65 42.21
CA GLY A 347 8.07 -13.09 42.55
C GLY A 347 9.13 -11.98 42.66
N GLU A 348 9.19 -11.03 41.73
CA GLU A 348 10.36 -10.11 41.61
C GLU A 348 10.04 -8.64 41.94
N ALA A 349 8.83 -8.36 42.45
CA ALA A 349 8.43 -7.04 42.94
C ALA A 349 9.03 -6.71 44.33
N ARG A 350 10.35 -6.88 44.53
CA ARG A 350 11.05 -6.48 45.78
C ARG A 350 12.60 -6.50 45.73
N LEU A 351 13.21 -5.64 44.91
CA LEU A 351 14.66 -5.30 45.08
C LEU A 351 15.01 -3.79 45.03
N THR A 352 14.06 -2.90 44.74
CA THR A 352 14.26 -1.44 44.85
C THR A 352 13.54 -0.91 46.10
N GLY A 353 14.30 -0.65 47.15
CA GLY A 353 13.81 -0.32 48.50
C GLY A 353 13.27 1.11 48.70
N ASP A 354 12.59 1.71 47.72
CA ASP A 354 12.02 3.04 47.86
C ASP A 354 10.63 2.99 48.51
N SER A 355 10.55 3.54 49.73
CA SER A 355 9.45 3.32 50.69
C SER A 355 8.24 4.25 50.48
N HIS A 356 7.99 4.68 49.23
CA HIS A 356 6.91 5.61 48.86
C HIS A 356 6.08 5.13 47.66
N ALA A 357 6.05 3.83 47.38
CA ALA A 357 5.02 3.25 46.54
C ALA A 357 3.68 3.28 47.29
N HIS A 358 2.80 4.23 46.92
CA HIS A 358 1.38 4.11 47.24
C HIS A 358 0.85 2.77 46.73
N ASN A 359 -0.19 2.23 47.39
CA ASN A 359 -0.81 0.95 47.08
C ASN A 359 -1.63 0.99 45.76
N ASP A 360 -1.01 1.44 44.68
CA ASP A 360 -1.55 1.47 43.34
C ASP A 360 -1.38 0.09 42.69
N GLN A 361 -2.11 -0.89 43.23
CA GLN A 361 -2.46 -2.11 42.50
C GLN A 361 -3.47 -1.75 41.39
N THR A 362 -3.08 -0.84 40.48
CA THR A 362 -3.77 -0.70 39.21
C THR A 362 -3.55 -1.99 38.45
N SER A 363 -4.52 -2.90 38.55
CA SER A 363 -4.52 -4.15 37.79
C SER A 363 -4.56 -3.82 36.31
N VAL A 364 -3.36 -3.73 35.72
CA VAL A 364 -3.19 -3.45 34.29
C VAL A 364 -3.81 -4.61 33.53
N LEU A 365 -4.90 -4.37 32.83
CA LEU A 365 -5.54 -5.42 32.04
C LEU A 365 -4.60 -5.83 30.90
N PRO A 366 -4.21 -7.12 30.76
CA PRO A 366 -3.43 -7.57 29.62
C PRO A 366 -4.25 -7.45 28.34
N GLY A 367 -3.59 -7.09 27.24
CA GLY A 367 -4.27 -6.82 25.99
C GLY A 367 -3.42 -6.04 24.99
N VAL A 368 -4.05 -5.72 23.87
CA VAL A 368 -3.52 -4.85 22.81
C VAL A 368 -4.47 -3.68 22.65
N PHE A 369 -3.98 -2.47 22.95
CA PHE A 369 -4.77 -1.24 23.00
C PHE A 369 -4.26 -0.26 21.95
N PHE A 370 -5.16 0.23 21.10
CA PHE A 370 -4.91 1.23 20.08
C PHE A 370 -5.58 2.54 20.50
N ILE A 371 -4.79 3.47 21.02
CA ILE A 371 -5.25 4.75 21.57
C ILE A 371 -4.99 5.80 20.50
N TYR A 372 -6.04 6.35 19.90
CA TYR A 372 -5.94 7.25 18.75
C TYR A 372 -6.49 8.64 19.05
N ASP A 373 -5.83 9.65 18.49
CA ASP A 373 -6.18 11.05 18.64
C ASP A 373 -6.02 11.77 17.30
N LEU A 374 -6.90 12.74 17.03
CA LEU A 374 -6.98 13.40 15.72
C LEU A 374 -6.24 14.74 15.73
N SER A 375 -5.50 14.98 14.66
CA SER A 375 -4.89 16.28 14.39
C SER A 375 -5.97 17.32 14.04
N PRO A 376 -5.88 18.56 14.57
CA PRO A 376 -6.75 19.67 14.18
C PRO A 376 -6.45 20.24 12.79
N PHE A 377 -5.39 19.76 12.12
CA PHE A 377 -5.03 20.14 10.75
C PHE A 377 -5.19 18.97 9.77
N ASN A 378 -5.57 19.32 8.54
CA ASN A 378 -5.72 18.45 7.39
C ASN A 378 -4.55 18.66 6.42
N VAL A 379 -4.01 17.58 5.88
CA VAL A 379 -2.94 17.59 4.87
C VAL A 379 -3.56 17.44 3.49
N GLU A 380 -3.58 18.51 2.70
CA GLU A 380 -3.93 18.42 1.30
C GLU A 380 -2.71 18.01 0.46
N VAL A 381 -2.79 16.84 -0.18
CA VAL A 381 -1.75 16.30 -1.07
C VAL A 381 -2.19 16.52 -2.50
N SER A 382 -1.53 17.42 -3.23
CA SER A 382 -1.86 17.72 -4.63
C SER A 382 -0.75 17.26 -5.57
N THR A 383 -1.14 16.60 -6.67
CA THR A 383 -0.22 16.29 -7.76
C THR A 383 -0.05 17.51 -8.66
N VAL A 384 1.15 18.08 -8.72
CA VAL A 384 1.42 19.26 -9.56
C VAL A 384 2.16 18.82 -10.82
N SER A 385 1.57 19.09 -11.99
CA SER A 385 2.26 18.93 -13.28
C SER A 385 3.28 20.05 -13.49
N VAL A 386 4.43 19.71 -14.06
CA VAL A 386 5.42 20.70 -14.47
C VAL A 386 4.93 21.36 -15.76
N PRO A 387 4.84 22.71 -15.84
CA PRO A 387 4.39 23.37 -17.06
C PRO A 387 5.41 23.19 -18.19
N PHE A 388 4.92 23.05 -19.43
CA PHE A 388 5.77 22.80 -20.61
C PHE A 388 6.85 23.87 -20.83
N SER A 389 6.60 25.12 -20.43
CA SER A 389 7.59 26.20 -20.45
C SER A 389 8.85 25.87 -19.64
N HIS A 390 8.71 25.18 -18.49
CA HIS A 390 9.85 24.77 -17.67
C HIS A 390 10.69 23.68 -18.36
N PHE A 391 10.05 22.77 -19.11
CA PHE A 391 10.74 21.80 -19.96
C PHE A 391 11.50 22.50 -21.10
N LEU A 392 10.90 23.50 -21.77
CA LEU A 392 11.59 24.29 -22.81
C LEU A 392 12.82 25.02 -22.28
N VAL A 393 12.73 25.64 -21.10
CA VAL A 393 13.89 26.31 -20.45
C VAL A 393 15.00 25.31 -20.16
N LYS A 394 14.67 24.11 -19.64
CA LYS A 394 15.64 23.03 -19.42
C LYS A 394 16.28 22.52 -20.72
N LEU A 395 15.51 22.33 -21.78
CA LEU A 395 16.00 21.94 -23.11
C LEU A 395 17.04 22.95 -23.63
N CYS A 396 16.75 24.24 -23.56
CA CYS A 396 17.71 25.29 -23.93
C CYS A 396 18.97 25.27 -23.06
N ALA A 397 18.83 25.06 -21.75
CA ALA A 397 19.95 24.97 -20.82
C ALA A 397 20.86 23.76 -21.10
N ILE A 398 20.29 22.58 -21.42
CA ILE A 398 21.04 21.38 -21.78
C ILE A 398 21.81 21.59 -23.09
N ALA A 399 21.13 22.08 -24.13
CA ALA A 399 21.77 22.30 -25.44
C ALA A 399 22.89 23.35 -25.35
N GLY A 400 22.65 24.48 -24.70
CA GLY A 400 23.65 25.53 -24.51
C GLY A 400 24.80 25.12 -23.59
N GLY A 401 24.50 24.39 -22.51
CA GLY A 401 25.47 23.92 -21.53
C GLY A 401 26.44 22.90 -22.13
N VAL A 402 25.92 21.84 -22.78
CA VAL A 402 26.78 20.83 -23.42
C VAL A 402 27.62 21.47 -24.52
N PHE A 403 27.04 22.30 -25.40
CA PHE A 403 27.81 22.95 -26.48
C PHE A 403 28.93 23.86 -25.97
N SER A 404 28.70 24.58 -24.86
CA SER A 404 29.71 25.42 -24.22
C SER A 404 30.85 24.59 -23.61
N ILE A 405 30.52 23.49 -22.93
CA ILE A 405 31.51 22.58 -22.34
C ILE A 405 32.32 21.89 -23.44
N SER A 406 31.68 21.40 -24.51
CA SER A 406 32.37 20.73 -25.61
C SER A 406 33.34 21.66 -26.35
N ARG A 407 32.99 22.94 -26.52
CA ARG A 407 33.93 23.97 -27.04
C ARG A 407 35.10 24.23 -26.10
N LEU A 408 34.88 24.27 -24.79
CA LEU A 408 35.95 24.44 -23.81
C LEU A 408 36.92 23.25 -23.83
N LEU A 409 36.38 22.03 -23.88
CA LEU A 409 37.16 20.80 -23.98
C LEU A 409 37.95 20.73 -25.28
N ASP A 410 37.33 20.97 -26.44
CA ASP A 410 37.99 20.95 -27.75
C ASP A 410 39.17 21.94 -27.81
N ASN A 411 38.99 23.17 -27.28
CA ASN A 411 40.08 24.13 -27.11
C ASN A 411 41.23 23.58 -26.23
N VAL A 412 40.91 23.00 -25.07
CA VAL A 412 41.93 22.40 -24.17
C VAL A 412 42.66 21.24 -24.84
N PHE A 413 41.96 20.39 -25.60
CA PHE A 413 42.56 19.28 -26.34
C PHE A 413 43.40 19.74 -27.54
N TYR A 414 43.00 20.83 -28.20
CA TYR A 414 43.80 21.48 -29.25
C TYR A 414 45.12 22.03 -28.69
N TYR A 415 45.07 22.85 -27.62
CA TYR A 415 46.27 23.42 -27.01
C TYR A 415 47.18 22.34 -26.39
N SER A 416 46.64 21.35 -25.69
CA SER A 416 47.45 20.26 -25.12
C SER A 416 48.05 19.35 -26.20
N GLY A 417 47.34 19.10 -27.30
CA GLY A 417 47.90 18.44 -28.48
C GLY A 417 49.06 19.21 -29.10
N LEU A 418 48.98 20.55 -29.15
CA LEU A 418 50.05 21.42 -29.63
C LEU A 418 51.27 21.43 -28.70
N PHE A 419 51.06 21.38 -27.38
CA PHE A 419 52.12 21.28 -26.38
C PHE A 419 52.84 19.92 -26.43
N LEU A 420 52.10 18.81 -26.52
CA LEU A 420 52.67 17.46 -26.65
C LEU A 420 53.39 17.28 -27.99
N GLY A 421 52.86 17.83 -29.08
CA GLY A 421 53.49 17.79 -30.41
C GLY A 421 54.81 18.55 -30.51
N LYS A 422 55.03 19.57 -29.67
CA LYS A 422 56.33 20.27 -29.58
C LYS A 422 57.38 19.53 -28.73
N GLY A 423 57.00 18.48 -28.02
CA GLY A 423 57.92 17.69 -27.16
C GLY A 423 58.86 16.73 -27.91
N THR A 424 58.63 16.46 -29.20
CA THR A 424 59.37 15.44 -29.98
C THR A 424 60.26 16.02 -31.08
N GLY A 425 60.61 17.31 -31.01
CA GLY A 425 61.35 18.04 -32.05
C GLY A 425 62.70 18.64 -31.62
N PHE A 426 63.34 18.16 -30.54
CA PHE A 426 64.56 18.80 -29.99
C PHE A 426 65.76 17.86 -29.73
N LEU A 427 65.92 16.79 -30.52
CA LEU A 427 67.11 15.92 -30.47
C LEU A 427 67.52 15.38 -31.86
N ALA A 428 67.97 16.26 -32.76
CA ALA A 428 68.81 15.88 -33.90
C ALA A 428 69.54 17.11 -34.50
N GLY A 429 70.87 17.05 -34.65
CA GLY A 429 71.63 18.00 -35.49
C GLY A 429 72.67 18.87 -34.76
N THR A 430 73.76 18.28 -34.30
CA THR A 430 75.02 18.99 -34.00
C THR A 430 75.70 19.52 -35.29
N PRO A 431 76.56 20.55 -35.22
CA PRO A 431 76.97 21.33 -36.39
C PRO A 431 78.11 20.73 -37.21
N ARG A 432 78.05 20.91 -38.53
CA ARG A 432 79.19 21.20 -39.41
C ARG A 432 78.73 21.83 -40.71
#